data_AF-A0A847V6K9-F1
#
_entry.id   AF-A0A847V6K9-F1
#
_cell.length_a   1.000
_cell.length_b   1.000
_cell.length_c   1.000
_cell.angle_alpha   90.00
_cell.angle_beta   90.00
_cell.angle_gamma   90.00
#
_symmetry.space_group_name_H-M   'P 1'
#
loop_
_entity.id
_entity.type
_entity.pdbx_description
1 polymer ?
#
loop_
_entity_poly.entity_id
_entity_poly.type
_entity_poly.pdbx_seq_one_letter_code
_entity_poly.pdbx_strand_id
1 'polypeptide(L)'
;MAVRLWCGPGAIFELGRLAVPVAPPERMAELLELPEIAQFHTRYLHHGLSGVLFRVPPVRSEHFEAAACATLDEPTAVIRSSSHTVLMAGRDPALAVGLEGEERGRRTGRLRAALKRRARSAIVIVFAPAMDAALRLVADGSDQAIWLVSEPAEARPNMAVAARAKGQRALF
;
A
#
# COMPACT_ATOMS: atom_id res chain seq x y z
N MET A 1 -6.70 -1.74 -26.04
CA MET A 1 -5.56 -0.97 -25.49
C MET A 1 -5.52 -1.18 -23.99
N ALA A 2 -4.37 -1.54 -23.41
CA ALA A 2 -4.24 -1.65 -21.96
C ALA A 2 -4.00 -0.26 -21.37
N VAL A 3 -4.78 0.13 -20.35
CA VAL A 3 -4.58 1.41 -19.63
C VAL A 3 -3.41 1.23 -18.66
N ARG A 4 -2.39 2.07 -18.78
CA ARG A 4 -1.15 2.00 -18.00
C ARG A 4 -0.80 3.38 -17.46
N LEU A 5 -0.37 3.43 -16.20
CA LEU A 5 0.22 4.59 -15.56
C LEU A 5 1.71 4.34 -15.40
N TRP A 6 2.51 5.23 -15.98
CA TRP A 6 3.97 5.21 -15.85
C TRP A 6 4.40 6.11 -14.70
N CYS A 7 5.31 5.63 -13.88
CA CYS A 7 5.83 6.37 -12.74
C CYS A 7 7.35 6.30 -12.74
N GLY A 8 8.03 7.44 -12.76
CA GLY A 8 9.46 7.48 -12.40
C GLY A 8 9.56 7.02 -10.94
N PRO A 9 10.33 5.96 -10.58
CA PRO A 9 11.54 5.39 -11.17
C PRO A 9 11.33 3.95 -11.71
N GLY A 10 10.49 3.77 -12.73
CA GLY A 10 10.31 2.48 -13.42
C GLY A 10 9.16 1.61 -12.92
N ALA A 11 8.24 2.17 -12.11
CA ALA A 11 7.00 1.48 -11.79
C ALA A 11 5.95 1.73 -12.89
N ILE A 12 5.29 0.65 -13.30
CA ILE A 12 4.18 0.70 -14.25
C ILE A 12 2.97 0.07 -13.55
N PHE A 13 1.90 0.83 -13.42
CA PHE A 13 0.63 0.36 -12.88
C PHE A 13 -0.36 0.14 -14.02
N GLU A 14 -0.92 -1.05 -14.12
CA GLU A 14 -1.78 -1.42 -15.25
C GLU A 14 -3.16 -1.87 -14.77
N LEU A 15 -4.17 -1.60 -15.60
CA LEU A 15 -5.48 -2.19 -15.40
C LEU A 15 -5.36 -3.73 -15.44
N GLY A 16 -6.09 -4.40 -14.57
CA GLY A 16 -6.03 -5.85 -14.40
C GLY A 16 -5.03 -6.30 -13.34
N ARG A 17 -4.23 -5.39 -12.77
CA ARG A 17 -3.20 -5.71 -11.76
C ARG A 17 -3.44 -4.96 -10.45
N LEU A 18 -3.34 -5.69 -9.34
CA LEU A 18 -3.16 -5.14 -8.02
C LEU A 18 -1.67 -4.89 -7.78
N ALA A 19 -1.29 -3.62 -7.63
CA ALA A 19 0.08 -3.23 -7.32
C ALA A 19 0.23 -2.80 -5.86
N VAL A 20 1.32 -3.23 -5.24
CA VAL A 20 1.64 -2.93 -3.84
C VAL A 20 3.02 -2.28 -3.74
N PRO A 21 3.13 -0.94 -3.93
CA PRO A 21 4.39 -0.24 -3.75
C PRO A 21 4.70 0.01 -2.26
N VAL A 22 5.91 -0.36 -1.83
CA VAL A 22 6.49 0.10 -0.57
C VAL A 22 7.30 1.36 -0.87
N ALA A 23 6.76 2.51 -0.48
CA ALA A 23 7.23 3.81 -0.90
C ALA A 23 6.94 4.86 0.18
N PRO A 24 7.83 5.84 0.40
CA PRO A 24 7.56 6.90 1.35
C PRO A 24 6.45 7.82 0.80
N PRO A 25 5.73 8.57 1.64
CA PRO A 25 4.57 9.37 1.21
C PRO A 25 4.89 10.37 0.10
N GLU A 26 6.12 10.88 0.04
CA GLU A 26 6.60 11.80 -1.00
C GLU A 26 6.48 11.17 -2.39
N ARG A 27 6.91 9.91 -2.56
CA ARG A 27 6.81 9.21 -3.84
C ARG A 27 5.38 8.99 -4.29
N MET A 28 4.48 8.80 -3.32
CA MET A 28 3.06 8.64 -3.61
C MET A 28 2.35 9.96 -3.88
N ALA A 29 2.85 11.06 -3.32
CA ALA A 29 2.42 12.40 -3.66
C ALA A 29 2.85 12.77 -5.08
N GLU A 30 4.12 12.53 -5.45
CA GLU A 30 4.63 12.69 -6.81
C GLU A 30 3.78 11.93 -7.84
N LEU A 31 3.34 10.70 -7.49
CA LEU A 31 2.44 9.93 -8.34
C LEU A 31 1.10 10.64 -8.62
N LEU A 32 0.51 11.24 -7.58
CA LEU A 32 -0.77 11.96 -7.70
C LEU A 32 -0.64 13.28 -8.48
N GLU A 33 0.56 13.80 -8.65
CA GLU A 33 0.86 15.00 -9.44
C GLU A 33 1.06 14.71 -10.92
N LEU A 34 1.19 13.43 -11.32
CA LEU A 34 1.33 13.07 -12.71
C LEU A 34 0.08 13.49 -13.52
N PRO A 35 0.24 14.19 -14.65
CA PRO A 35 -0.88 14.57 -15.53
C PRO A 35 -1.74 13.37 -15.94
N GLU A 36 -1.11 12.21 -16.10
CA GLU A 36 -1.76 10.95 -16.45
C GLU A 36 -2.70 10.43 -15.37
N ILE A 37 -2.51 10.80 -14.10
CA ILE A 37 -3.47 10.51 -13.04
C ILE A 37 -4.56 11.59 -13.02
N ALA A 38 -4.22 12.85 -13.25
CA ALA A 38 -5.18 13.95 -13.23
C ALA A 38 -6.32 13.82 -14.26
N GLN A 39 -6.08 13.11 -15.38
CA GLN A 39 -7.08 12.78 -16.40
C GLN A 39 -8.05 11.65 -15.99
N PHE A 40 -7.72 10.86 -14.95
CA PHE A 40 -8.54 9.75 -14.50
C PHE A 40 -9.32 10.09 -13.24
N HIS A 41 -10.55 9.56 -13.16
CA HIS A 41 -11.29 9.57 -11.90
C HIS A 41 -10.54 8.72 -10.88
N THR A 42 -9.99 9.39 -9.87
CA THR A 42 -9.05 8.84 -8.90
C THR A 42 -9.64 8.94 -7.52
N ARG A 43 -9.79 7.79 -6.86
CA ARG A 43 -10.18 7.72 -5.44
C ARG A 43 -8.97 7.38 -4.60
N TYR A 44 -8.70 8.20 -3.58
CA TYR A 44 -7.66 7.95 -2.59
C TYR A 44 -8.27 7.66 -1.21
N LEU A 45 -7.95 6.49 -0.65
CA LEU A 45 -8.36 6.08 0.68
C LEU A 45 -7.18 6.25 1.65
N HIS A 46 -7.44 6.90 2.79
CA HIS A 46 -6.43 7.10 3.83
C HIS A 46 -6.98 6.85 5.22
N HIS A 47 -6.09 6.57 6.16
CA HIS A 47 -6.40 6.57 7.59
C HIS A 47 -5.80 7.82 8.23
N GLY A 48 -6.51 8.40 9.21
CA GLY A 48 -6.04 9.54 9.99
C GLY A 48 -5.43 10.67 9.14
N LEU A 49 -4.32 11.21 9.63
CA LEU A 49 -3.54 12.25 8.96
C LEU A 49 -2.71 11.65 7.81
N SER A 50 -3.17 11.90 6.58
CA SER A 50 -2.50 11.37 5.39
C SER A 50 -1.25 12.15 5.04
N GLY A 51 -0.07 11.55 5.25
CA GLY A 51 1.21 12.11 4.81
C GLY A 51 1.26 12.44 3.31
N VAL A 52 0.50 11.71 2.48
CA VAL A 52 0.38 12.01 1.05
C VAL A 52 -0.42 13.28 0.81
N LEU A 53 -1.59 13.45 1.46
CA LEU A 53 -2.44 14.63 1.22
C LEU A 53 -1.78 15.92 1.71
N PHE A 54 -0.98 15.86 2.77
CA PHE A 54 -0.18 17.01 3.23
C PHE A 54 0.82 17.53 2.21
N ARG A 55 1.23 16.68 1.26
CA ARG A 55 2.26 16.99 0.27
C ARG A 55 1.69 17.35 -1.09
N VAL A 56 0.39 17.14 -1.31
CA VAL A 56 -0.25 17.42 -2.59
C VAL A 56 -1.03 18.73 -2.49
N PRO A 57 -0.98 19.62 -3.49
CA PRO A 57 -1.70 20.88 -3.48
C PRO A 57 -3.20 20.72 -3.18
N PRO A 58 -3.81 21.67 -2.44
CA PRO A 58 -5.22 21.60 -2.05
C PRO A 58 -6.19 21.76 -3.23
N VAL A 59 -5.76 22.39 -4.33
CA VAL A 59 -6.55 22.49 -5.56
C VAL A 59 -6.25 21.26 -6.41
N ARG A 60 -7.15 20.28 -6.36
CA ARG A 60 -7.08 19.11 -7.24
C ARG A 60 -8.10 19.21 -8.37
N SER A 61 -7.79 18.48 -9.44
CA SER A 61 -8.71 18.15 -10.53
C SER A 61 -10.08 17.72 -9.96
N GLU A 62 -11.16 18.10 -10.65
CA GLU A 62 -12.54 17.64 -10.38
C GLU A 62 -12.66 16.11 -10.39
N HIS A 63 -11.66 15.41 -10.92
CA HIS A 63 -11.61 13.95 -11.01
C HIS A 63 -10.94 13.29 -9.81
N PHE A 64 -10.53 14.03 -8.78
CA PHE A 64 -9.92 13.44 -7.59
C PHE A 64 -10.84 13.52 -6.37
N GLU A 65 -11.00 12.37 -5.71
CA GLU A 65 -11.73 12.28 -4.45
C GLU A 65 -10.88 11.58 -3.38
N ALA A 66 -10.87 12.13 -2.16
CA ALA A 66 -10.26 11.49 -1.00
C ALA A 66 -11.34 11.03 0.00
N ALA A 67 -11.12 9.88 0.63
CA ALA A 67 -11.92 9.39 1.75
C ALA A 67 -11.03 8.95 2.92
N ALA A 68 -11.36 9.46 4.10
CA ALA A 68 -10.84 8.93 5.34
C ALA A 68 -11.56 7.61 5.70
N CYS A 69 -10.81 6.65 6.19
CA CYS A 69 -11.30 5.37 6.71
C CYS A 69 -10.77 5.18 8.13
N ALA A 70 -11.66 4.85 9.08
CA ALA A 70 -11.30 4.61 10.47
C ALA A 70 -11.03 3.14 10.77
N THR A 71 -11.69 2.22 10.06
CA THR A 71 -11.62 0.77 10.28
C THR A 71 -11.25 0.01 9.00
N LEU A 72 -10.84 -1.26 9.11
CA LEU A 72 -10.56 -2.11 7.93
C LEU A 72 -11.79 -2.43 7.06
N ASP A 73 -13.00 -2.32 7.60
CA ASP A 73 -14.24 -2.65 6.87
C ASP A 73 -14.68 -1.50 5.95
N GLU A 74 -14.45 -0.25 6.34
CA GLU A 74 -14.71 0.95 5.53
C GLU A 74 -14.00 0.97 4.16
N PRO A 75 -12.67 0.79 4.05
CA PRO A 75 -12.00 0.78 2.76
C PRO A 75 -12.50 -0.40 1.93
N THR A 76 -12.82 -1.54 2.56
CA THR A 76 -13.40 -2.69 1.87
C THR A 76 -14.75 -2.35 1.24
N ALA A 77 -15.62 -1.63 1.96
CA ALA A 77 -16.91 -1.17 1.44
C ALA A 77 -16.73 -0.17 0.29
N VAL A 78 -15.87 0.82 0.46
CA VAL A 78 -15.59 1.85 -0.57
C VAL A 78 -14.99 1.23 -1.83
N ILE A 79 -14.06 0.27 -1.71
CA ILE A 79 -13.47 -0.43 -2.85
C ILE A 79 -14.53 -1.19 -3.65
N ARG A 80 -15.53 -1.78 -2.98
CA ARG A 80 -16.59 -2.56 -3.62
C ARG A 80 -17.59 -1.71 -4.40
N SER A 81 -17.85 -0.48 -3.95
CA SER A 81 -18.79 0.45 -4.60
C SER A 81 -18.12 1.44 -5.54
N SER A 82 -16.79 1.56 -5.51
CA SER A 82 -16.05 2.51 -6.34
C SER A 82 -16.16 2.21 -7.84
N SER A 83 -16.49 3.25 -8.62
CA SER A 83 -16.44 3.26 -10.09
C SER A 83 -15.17 3.92 -10.65
N HIS A 84 -14.30 4.46 -9.81
CA HIS A 84 -13.10 5.21 -10.18
C HIS A 84 -12.08 4.40 -10.97
N THR A 85 -11.55 4.95 -12.06
CA THR A 85 -10.54 4.32 -12.91
C THR A 85 -9.25 4.01 -12.15
N VAL A 86 -8.87 4.89 -11.23
CA VAL A 86 -7.70 4.72 -10.34
C VAL A 86 -8.18 4.66 -8.90
N LEU A 87 -7.80 3.60 -8.18
CA LEU A 87 -8.04 3.46 -6.76
C LEU A 87 -6.70 3.32 -6.03
N MET A 88 -6.42 4.29 -5.17
CA MET A 88 -5.22 4.31 -4.32
C MET A 88 -5.64 4.14 -2.86
N ALA A 89 -4.94 3.28 -2.13
CA ALA A 89 -5.18 3.10 -0.70
C ALA A 89 -3.86 3.14 0.08
N GLY A 90 -3.75 4.09 1.00
CA GLY A 90 -2.68 4.10 2.00
C GLY A 90 -2.96 3.06 3.07
N ARG A 91 -2.06 2.09 3.21
CA ARG A 91 -2.13 1.11 4.29
C ARG A 91 -1.52 1.71 5.55
N ASP A 92 -2.33 1.78 6.59
CA ASP A 92 -1.91 2.15 7.94
C ASP A 92 -2.09 0.96 8.90
N PRO A 93 -1.06 0.55 9.66
CA PRO A 93 -1.16 -0.47 10.70
C PRO A 93 -2.30 -0.21 11.70
N ALA A 94 -2.61 1.06 11.98
CA ALA A 94 -3.65 1.50 12.91
C ALA A 94 -5.04 0.96 12.57
N LEU A 95 -5.35 0.74 11.27
CA LEU A 95 -6.62 0.17 10.84
C LEU A 95 -6.86 -1.28 11.34
N ALA A 96 -5.78 -1.97 11.74
CA ALA A 96 -5.83 -3.33 12.28
C ALA A 96 -5.61 -3.38 13.81
N VAL A 97 -5.52 -2.23 14.49
CA VAL A 97 -5.37 -2.17 15.95
C VAL A 97 -6.58 -2.81 16.63
N GLY A 98 -6.32 -3.65 17.63
CA GLY A 98 -7.34 -4.40 18.35
C GLY A 98 -7.84 -5.66 17.62
N LEU A 99 -7.36 -5.95 16.40
CA LEU A 99 -7.62 -7.22 15.72
C LEU A 99 -6.46 -8.17 15.95
N GLU A 100 -6.73 -9.36 16.48
CA GLU A 100 -5.71 -10.38 16.74
C GLU A 100 -5.93 -11.64 15.89
N GLY A 101 -4.83 -12.37 15.65
CA GLY A 101 -4.81 -13.71 15.04
C GLY A 101 -5.72 -13.86 13.80
N GLU A 102 -6.68 -14.78 13.92
CA GLU A 102 -7.59 -15.18 12.83
C GLU A 102 -8.46 -14.01 12.33
N GLU A 103 -8.90 -13.11 13.21
CA GLU A 103 -9.79 -12.02 12.80
C GLU A 103 -9.06 -11.00 11.92
N ARG A 104 -7.83 -10.66 12.30
CA ARG A 104 -6.95 -9.81 11.47
C ARG A 104 -6.74 -10.45 10.09
N GLY A 105 -6.44 -11.75 10.06
CA GLY A 105 -6.27 -12.51 8.82
C GLY A 105 -7.53 -12.50 7.96
N ARG A 106 -8.69 -12.76 8.56
CA ARG A 106 -10.00 -12.79 7.90
C ARG A 106 -10.36 -11.44 7.28
N ARG A 107 -10.25 -10.33 8.03
CA ARG A 107 -10.57 -8.98 7.51
C ARG A 107 -9.58 -8.55 6.43
N THR A 108 -8.29 -8.78 6.65
CA THR A 108 -7.26 -8.49 5.63
C THR A 108 -7.49 -9.31 4.35
N GLY A 109 -7.89 -10.59 4.49
CA GLY A 109 -8.27 -11.43 3.36
C GLY A 109 -9.47 -10.91 2.57
N ARG A 110 -10.51 -10.40 3.25
CA ARG A 110 -11.66 -9.76 2.57
C ARG A 110 -11.26 -8.49 1.83
N LEU A 111 -10.42 -7.66 2.43
CA LEU A 111 -9.88 -6.46 1.80
C LEU A 111 -9.09 -6.84 0.53
N ARG A 112 -8.18 -7.81 0.64
CA ARG A 112 -7.41 -8.33 -0.50
C ARG A 112 -8.31 -8.84 -1.62
N ALA A 113 -9.35 -9.60 -1.29
CA ALA A 113 -10.31 -10.09 -2.29
C ALA A 113 -11.06 -8.95 -2.99
N ALA A 114 -11.45 -7.90 -2.24
CA ALA A 114 -12.08 -6.71 -2.81
C ALA A 114 -11.12 -5.97 -3.76
N LEU A 115 -9.86 -5.80 -3.36
CA LEU A 115 -8.82 -5.19 -4.18
C LEU A 115 -8.56 -5.97 -5.48
N LYS A 116 -8.37 -7.29 -5.39
CA LYS A 116 -8.22 -8.19 -6.55
C LYS A 116 -9.40 -8.10 -7.51
N ARG A 117 -10.62 -8.09 -6.97
CA ARG A 117 -11.83 -7.95 -7.78
C ARG A 117 -11.87 -6.59 -8.48
N ARG A 118 -11.53 -5.50 -7.77
CA ARG A 118 -11.51 -4.15 -8.32
C ARG A 118 -10.42 -3.97 -9.39
N ALA A 119 -9.26 -4.60 -9.21
CA ALA A 119 -8.15 -4.53 -10.15
C ALA A 119 -8.54 -5.02 -11.55
N ARG A 120 -9.56 -5.89 -11.69
CA ARG A 120 -10.06 -6.35 -13.00
C ARG A 120 -10.60 -5.22 -13.89
N SER A 121 -11.03 -4.10 -13.31
CA SER A 121 -11.67 -3.00 -14.04
C SER A 121 -11.10 -1.62 -13.67
N ALA A 122 -10.06 -1.56 -12.86
CA ALA A 122 -9.40 -0.32 -12.44
C ALA A 122 -7.92 -0.56 -12.19
N ILE A 123 -7.14 0.52 -12.18
CA ILE A 123 -5.77 0.49 -11.66
C ILE A 123 -5.86 0.58 -10.14
N VAL A 124 -5.36 -0.44 -9.44
CA VAL A 124 -5.43 -0.51 -7.97
C VAL A 124 -4.03 -0.50 -7.38
N ILE A 125 -3.76 0.51 -6.55
CA ILE A 125 -2.48 0.75 -5.91
C ILE A 125 -2.67 0.76 -4.40
N VAL A 126 -2.05 -0.18 -3.69
CA VAL A 126 -2.05 -0.22 -2.22
C VAL A 126 -0.65 0.05 -1.74
N PHE A 127 -0.40 1.21 -1.14
CA PHE A 127 0.95 1.57 -0.72
C PHE A 127 1.11 1.60 0.79
N ALA A 128 2.34 1.47 1.25
CA ALA A 128 2.72 1.79 2.62
C ALA A 128 4.17 2.30 2.66
N PRO A 129 4.55 3.12 3.67
CA PRO A 129 5.94 3.55 3.85
C PRO A 129 6.89 2.41 4.23
N ALA A 130 6.36 1.32 4.81
CA ALA A 130 7.13 0.15 5.19
C ALA A 130 6.29 -1.13 5.02
N MET A 131 6.95 -2.27 4.79
CA MET A 131 6.29 -3.58 4.76
C MET A 131 5.98 -4.06 6.18
N ASP A 132 4.70 -4.07 6.55
CA ASP A 132 4.20 -4.69 7.78
C ASP A 132 3.57 -6.06 7.51
N ALA A 133 3.24 -6.82 8.57
CA ALA A 133 2.65 -8.15 8.45
C ALA A 133 1.30 -8.17 7.72
N ALA A 134 0.47 -7.14 7.86
CA ALA A 134 -0.81 -7.04 7.18
C ALA A 134 -0.64 -6.62 5.70
N LEU A 135 0.30 -5.72 5.40
CA LEU A 135 0.66 -5.38 4.02
C LEU A 135 1.24 -6.58 3.30
N ARG A 136 2.07 -7.39 3.98
CA ARG A 136 2.62 -8.64 3.45
C ARG A 136 1.51 -9.59 2.99
N LEU A 137 0.44 -9.75 3.77
CA LEU A 137 -0.72 -10.57 3.37
C LEU A 137 -1.42 -10.08 2.09
N VAL A 138 -1.39 -8.76 1.85
CA VAL A 138 -1.91 -8.14 0.62
C VAL A 138 -0.92 -8.33 -0.53
N ALA A 139 0.37 -8.10 -0.29
CA ALA A 139 1.46 -8.23 -1.25
C ALA A 139 1.66 -9.67 -1.76
N ASP A 140 1.60 -10.67 -0.88
CA ASP A 140 1.72 -12.09 -1.24
C ASP A 140 0.61 -12.53 -2.21
N GLY A 141 -0.53 -11.83 -2.16
CA GLY A 141 -1.62 -12.02 -3.09
C GLY A 141 -1.78 -10.88 -4.07
N SER A 142 -0.79 -10.02 -4.31
CA SER A 142 -0.85 -8.99 -5.36
C SER A 142 -0.31 -9.51 -6.68
N ASP A 143 -0.55 -8.79 -7.77
CA ASP A 143 0.01 -9.16 -9.07
C ASP A 143 1.40 -8.51 -9.26
N GLN A 144 1.68 -7.43 -8.51
CA GLN A 144 2.97 -6.76 -8.43
C GLN A 144 3.22 -6.24 -7.02
N ALA A 145 4.41 -6.49 -6.48
CA ALA A 145 4.93 -5.83 -5.28
C ALA A 145 6.20 -5.09 -5.68
N ILE A 146 6.28 -3.79 -5.39
CA ILE A 146 7.32 -2.91 -5.92
C ILE A 146 7.97 -2.18 -4.75
N TRP A 147 9.30 -2.18 -4.68
CA TRP A 147 10.02 -1.41 -3.68
C TRP A 147 10.51 -0.12 -4.33
N LEU A 148 9.94 1.01 -3.90
CA LEU A 148 10.30 2.37 -4.37
C LEU A 148 11.13 3.13 -3.34
N VAL A 149 11.61 2.40 -2.33
CA VAL A 149 12.69 2.75 -1.41
C VAL A 149 13.90 1.87 -1.75
N SER A 150 15.12 2.32 -1.41
CA SER A 150 16.23 1.36 -1.28
C SER A 150 15.77 0.24 -0.36
N GLU A 151 15.82 -1.01 -0.83
CA GLU A 151 15.39 -2.20 -0.10
C GLU A 151 15.94 -2.12 1.34
N PRO A 152 15.10 -2.33 2.39
CA PRO A 152 15.61 -2.29 3.75
C PRO A 152 16.72 -3.33 3.84
N ALA A 153 17.93 -2.89 4.20
CA ALA A 153 19.08 -3.76 4.32
C ALA A 153 18.70 -4.99 5.16
N GLU A 154 19.02 -6.20 4.67
CA GLU A 154 18.82 -7.43 5.42
C GLU A 154 19.27 -7.20 6.87
N ALA A 155 18.41 -7.57 7.82
CA ALA A 155 18.70 -7.43 9.23
C ALA A 155 20.02 -8.13 9.52
N ARG A 156 21.11 -7.35 9.62
CA ARG A 156 22.43 -7.90 9.95
C ARG A 156 22.25 -8.64 11.27
N PRO A 157 22.61 -9.93 11.34
CA PRO A 157 22.52 -10.66 12.59
C PRO A 157 23.28 -9.85 13.64
N ASN A 158 22.55 -9.47 14.69
CA ASN A 158 23.05 -8.61 15.74
C ASN A 158 24.33 -9.26 16.30
N MET A 159 25.51 -8.72 16.01
CA MET A 159 26.80 -9.34 16.39
C MET A 159 26.90 -9.58 17.90
N ALA A 160 26.12 -8.84 18.71
CA ALA A 160 25.99 -9.04 20.14
C ALA A 160 25.41 -10.42 20.54
N VAL A 161 24.57 -11.04 19.69
CA VAL A 161 24.00 -12.37 19.95
C VAL A 161 24.98 -13.47 19.52
N ALA A 162 25.72 -13.28 18.43
CA ALA A 162 26.73 -14.21 17.97
C ALA A 162 27.94 -14.30 18.93
N ALA A 163 28.33 -13.18 19.56
CA ALA A 163 29.39 -13.15 20.56
C ALA A 163 29.01 -13.90 21.86
N ARG A 164 27.74 -13.81 22.30
CA ARG A 164 27.25 -14.54 23.49
C ARG A 164 27.18 -16.06 23.26
N ALA A 165 26.76 -16.50 22.08
CA ALA A 165 26.70 -17.92 21.75
C ALA A 165 28.10 -18.57 21.65
N LYS A 166 29.13 -17.79 21.27
CA LYS A 166 30.53 -18.27 21.23
C LYS A 166 31.18 -18.29 22.61
N GLY A 167 30.82 -17.36 23.51
CA GLY A 167 31.33 -17.33 24.89
C GLY A 167 30.81 -18.46 25.78
N GLN A 168 29.57 -18.93 25.57
CA GLN A 168 29.02 -20.05 26.35
C GLN A 168 29.52 -21.44 25.91
N ARG A 169 30.13 -21.56 24.73
CA ARG A 169 30.70 -22.82 24.23
C ARG A 169 32.15 -23.07 24.65
N ALA A 170 32.80 -22.11 25.30
CA ALA A 170 34.19 -22.20 25.76
C ALA A 170 34.33 -22.51 27.27
N LEU A 171 33.22 -22.80 27.95
CA LEU A 171 33.16 -23.16 29.37
C LEU A 171 32.47 -24.52 29.54
N PHE A 172 33.01 -25.56 28.92
CA PHE A 172 32.83 -26.97 29.30
C PHE A 172 34.09 -27.74 28.92
#